data_AF-A0A7V9IZ92-F1
#
_entry.id   AF-A0A7V9IZ92-F1
#
_cell.length_a   1.000
_cell.length_b   1.000
_cell.length_c   1.000
_cell.angle_alpha   90.00
_cell.angle_beta   90.00
_cell.angle_gamma   90.00
#
_symmetry.space_group_name_H-M   'P 1'
#
loop_
_entity.id
_entity.type
_entity.pdbx_description
1 polymer ?
#
loop_
_entity_poly.entity_id
_entity_poly.type
_entity_poly.pdbx_seq_one_letter_code
_entity_poly.pdbx_strand_id
1 'polypeptide(L)' 'MKKTSIYLDPDLDRGLERLARDRRITKAELIRRALARTVAEAPRQRLTAIGVGEGPGDVADNVDRHLRDSGFGHD' A
#
# COMPACT_ATOMS: atom_id res chain seq x y z
N MET A 1 -11.94 2.52 8.20
CA MET A 1 -11.74 3.39 7.01
C MET A 1 -11.88 4.85 7.40
N LYS A 2 -11.05 5.75 6.85
CA LYS A 2 -11.15 7.21 7.06
C LYS A 2 -11.79 7.86 5.83
N LYS A 3 -12.80 8.73 6.02
CA LYS A 3 -13.39 9.52 4.93
C LYS A 3 -12.40 10.61 4.51
N THR A 4 -12.12 10.69 3.22
CA THR A 4 -11.20 11.67 2.62
C THR A 4 -11.90 12.34 1.45
N SER A 5 -11.80 13.67 1.37
CA SER A 5 -12.29 14.45 0.24
C SER A 5 -11.10 14.89 -0.61
N ILE A 6 -11.18 14.70 -1.92
CA ILE A 6 -10.17 15.12 -2.88
C ILE A 6 -10.86 15.85 -4.03
N TYR A 7 -10.18 16.83 -4.61
CA TYR A 7 -10.63 17.47 -5.84
C TYR A 7 -10.17 16.65 -7.05
N LEU A 8 -11.07 16.44 -8.00
CA LEU A 8 -10.81 15.71 -9.23
C LEU A 8 -11.24 16.57 -10.40
N ASP A 9 -10.54 16.42 -11.52
CA ASP A 9 -10.99 16.98 -12.78
C ASP A 9 -12.38 16.39 -13.15
N PRO A 10 -13.35 17.20 -13.61
CA PRO A 10 -14.68 16.72 -13.95
C PRO A 10 -14.69 15.61 -15.01
N ASP A 11 -13.76 15.62 -15.97
CA ASP A 11 -13.66 14.59 -17.01
C ASP A 11 -13.17 13.27 -16.43
N LEU A 12 -12.22 13.35 -15.49
CA LEU A 12 -11.74 12.18 -14.77
C LEU A 12 -12.84 11.57 -13.90
N ASP A 13 -13.63 12.37 -13.18
CA ASP A 13 -14.73 11.86 -12.35
C ASP A 13 -15.77 11.12 -13.20
N ARG A 14 -16.15 11.68 -14.35
CA ARG A 14 -17.03 11.02 -15.33
C ARG A 14 -16.44 9.71 -15.85
N GLY A 15 -15.15 9.70 -16.16
CA GLY A 15 -14.43 8.50 -16.57
C GLY A 15 -14.44 7.40 -15.50
N LEU A 16 -14.21 7.78 -14.24
CA LEU A 16 -14.25 6.88 -13.09
C LEU A 16 -15.65 6.30 -12.86
N GLU A 17 -16.71 7.10 -13.01
CA GLU A 17 -18.08 6.62 -12.89
C GLU A 17 -18.45 5.59 -13.95
N ARG A 18 -18.09 5.86 -15.21
CA ARG A 18 -18.31 4.90 -16.31
C ARG A 18 -17.59 3.59 -16.04
N LEU A 19 -16.29 3.66 -15.71
CA LEU A 19 -15.48 2.48 -15.44
C LEU A 19 -15.98 1.67 -14.24
N ALA A 20 -16.43 2.35 -13.18
CA ALA A 20 -16.99 1.69 -12.01
C ALA A 20 -18.30 0.96 -12.35
N ARG A 21 -19.16 1.58 -13.18
CA ARG A 21 -20.39 0.97 -13.70
C ARG A 21 -20.10 -0.28 -14.52
N ASP A 22 -19.17 -0.19 -15.47
CA ASP A 22 -18.79 -1.31 -16.35
C ASP A 22 -18.27 -2.50 -15.51
N ARG A 23 -17.55 -2.20 -14.43
CA ARG A 23 -17.00 -3.20 -13.49
C ARG A 23 -17.97 -3.63 -12.38
N ARG A 24 -19.19 -3.06 -12.34
CA ARG A 24 -20.21 -3.31 -11.30
C ARG A 24 -19.68 -3.12 -9.87
N ILE A 25 -18.85 -2.11 -9.65
CA ILE A 25 -18.34 -1.72 -8.33
C ILE A 25 -18.61 -0.24 -8.06
N THR A 26 -18.49 0.18 -6.80
CA THR A 26 -18.63 1.61 -6.47
C THR A 26 -17.42 2.42 -6.97
N LYS A 27 -17.64 3.69 -7.30
CA LYS A 27 -16.55 4.65 -7.64
C LYS A 27 -15.47 4.68 -6.55
N ALA A 28 -15.89 4.66 -5.28
CA ALA A 28 -14.96 4.63 -4.16
C ALA A 28 -14.13 3.34 -4.11
N GLU A 29 -14.70 2.18 -4.44
CA GLU A 29 -13.96 0.92 -4.51
C GLU A 29 -12.95 0.90 -5.64
N LEU A 30 -13.34 1.42 -6.82
CA LEU A 30 -12.43 1.58 -7.95
C LEU A 30 -11.22 2.44 -7.56
N ILE A 31 -11.45 3.60 -6.96
CA ILE A 31 -10.41 4.53 -6.52
C ILE A 31 -9.50 3.84 -5.48
N ARG A 32 -10.07 3.15 -4.49
CA ARG A 32 -9.30 2.42 -3.48
C ARG A 32 -8.36 1.39 -4.09
N ARG A 33 -8.86 0.54 -5.01
CA ARG A 33 -8.04 -0.49 -5.66
C ARG A 33 -6.91 0.11 -6.48
N ALA A 34 -7.19 1.19 -7.21
CA ALA A 34 -6.18 1.88 -8.01
C ALA A 34 -5.08 2.49 -7.12
N LEU A 35 -5.45 3.16 -6.03
CA LEU A 35 -4.50 3.72 -5.06
C LEU A 35 -3.70 2.63 -4.35
N ALA A 36 -4.35 1.55 -3.91
CA ALA A 36 -3.68 0.42 -3.25
C ALA A 36 -2.63 -0.21 -4.16
N ARG A 37 -2.94 -0.41 -5.45
CA ARG A 37 -1.98 -0.91 -6.43
C ARG A 37 -0.81 0.06 -6.60
N THR A 38 -1.08 1.35 -6.75
CA THR A 38 -0.04 2.39 -6.91
C THR A 38 0.91 2.43 -5.70
N VAL A 39 0.37 2.29 -4.49
CA VAL A 39 1.17 2.25 -3.26
C VAL A 39 1.98 0.95 -3.17
N ALA A 40 1.42 -0.19 -3.60
CA ALA A 40 2.12 -1.47 -3.58
C ALA A 40 3.27 -1.53 -4.61
N GLU A 41 3.10 -0.87 -5.76
CA GLU A 41 4.11 -0.77 -6.82
C GLU A 41 5.16 0.32 -6.54
N ALA A 42 4.90 1.22 -5.58
CA ALA A 42 5.88 2.23 -5.19
C ALA A 42 7.15 1.54 -4.67
N PRO A 43 8.35 1.96 -5.13
CA PRO A 43 9.58 1.34 -4.69
C PRO A 43 9.67 1.44 -3.16
N ARG A 44 9.76 0.28 -2.50
CA ARG A 44 10.05 0.25 -1.06
C ARG A 44 11.38 0.95 -0.87
N GLN A 45 11.41 2.02 -0.07
CA GLN A 45 12.65 2.67 0.29
C GLN A 45 13.56 1.62 0.92
N ARG A 46 14.61 1.25 0.18
CA ARG A 46 15.69 0.45 0.74
C ARG A 46 16.41 1.40 1.68
N LEU A 47 16.36 1.13 2.97
CA LEU A 47 17.14 1.90 3.94
C LEU A 47 18.62 1.65 3.59
N THR A 48 19.27 2.66 3.03
CA THR A 48 20.68 2.61 2.63
C THR A 48 21.61 3.17 3.71
N ALA A 49 21.05 3.70 4.80
CA ALA A 49 21.77 4.21 5.95
C ALA A 49 21.47 3.39 7.21
N ILE A 50 22.41 3.38 8.15
CA ILE A 50 22.22 2.79 9.48
C ILE A 50 21.51 3.82 10.36
N GLY A 51 20.48 3.40 11.10
CA GLY A 51 19.75 4.25 12.05
C GLY A 51 18.54 5.02 11.51
N VAL A 52 18.12 4.79 10.26
CA VAL A 52 16.97 5.47 9.63
C VAL A 52 15.65 4.66 9.68
N GLY A 53 15.69 3.45 10.24
CA GLY A 53 14.52 2.60 10.44
C GLY A 53 14.26 2.38 11.92
N GLU A 54 12.99 2.28 12.31
CA GLU A 54 12.58 1.91 13.66
C GLU A 54 12.24 0.41 13.70
N GLY A 55 12.65 -0.25 14.78
CA GLY A 55 12.40 -1.67 15.00
C GLY A 55 12.80 -2.10 16.42
N PRO A 56 12.72 -3.40 16.73
CA PRO A 56 13.00 -3.94 18.07
C PRO A 56 14.39 -3.62 18.65
N GLY A 57 15.31 -3.08 17.84
CA GLY A 57 16.65 -2.65 18.27
C GLY A 57 17.66 -3.79 18.42
N ASP A 58 17.20 -5.04 18.51
CA ASP A 58 18.01 -6.24 18.71
C ASP A 58 18.08 -7.15 17.47
N VAL A 59 17.62 -6.65 16.32
CA VAL A 59 17.43 -7.44 15.10
C VAL A 59 18.76 -8.01 14.59
N ALA A 60 19.85 -7.24 14.67
CA ALA A 60 21.16 -7.68 14.23
C ALA A 60 21.72 -8.83 15.08
N ASP A 61 21.39 -8.85 16.37
CA ASP A 61 21.87 -9.86 17.31
C ASP A 61 20.98 -11.12 17.33
N ASN A 62 19.75 -11.02 16.81
CA ASN A 62 18.73 -12.07 16.92
C ASN A 62 18.06 -12.39 15.57
N VAL A 63 18.81 -12.28 14.46
CA VAL A 63 18.29 -12.42 13.09
C VAL A 63 17.48 -13.71 12.92
N ASP A 64 18.01 -14.85 13.35
CA ASP A 64 17.36 -16.16 13.16
C ASP A 64 16.03 -16.28 13.92
N ARG A 65 15.96 -15.72 15.13
CA ARG A 65 14.73 -15.72 15.94
C ARG A 65 13.65 -14.90 15.24
N HIS A 66 14.00 -13.69 14.82
CA HIS A 66 13.06 -12.78 14.13
C HIS A 66 12.60 -13.34 12.78
N LEU A 67 13.48 -14.00 12.02
CA LEU A 67 13.09 -14.65 10.76
C LEU A 67 12.13 -15.82 10.99
N ARG A 68 12.37 -16.65 12.01
CA ARG A 68 11.47 -17.75 12.37
C ARG A 68 10.10 -17.27 12.81
N ASP A 69 10.06 -16.29 13.71
CA ASP A 69 8.82 -15.83 14.34
C ASP A 69 7.96 -14.98 13.39
N SER A 70 8.59 -14.36 12.38
CA SER A 70 7.89 -13.57 11.35
C SER A 70 7.20 -14.41 10.27
N GLY A 71 7.42 -15.73 10.23
CA GLY A 71 6.88 -16.59 9.17
C GLY A 71 7.57 -16.41 7.81
N PHE A 72 8.78 -15.85 7.79
CA PHE A 72 9.53 -15.61 6.57
C PHE A 72 9.85 -16.94 5.85
N GLY A 73 9.42 -17.07 4.59
CA GLY A 73 9.67 -18.25 3.75
C GLY A 73 8.56 -19.30 3.75
N HIS A 74 7.41 -19.04 4.37
CA HIS A 74 6.21 -19.87 4.24
C HIS A 74 5.22 -19.22 3.25
N ASP A 75 5.09 -19.81 2.05
CA ASP A 75 3.95 -19.67 1.12
C ASP A 75 3.06 -20.93 1.24
#